data_AF-A0AAQ0QID5-F1
#
_entry.id   AF-A0AAQ0QID5-F1
#
_cell.length_a   1.000
_cell.length_b   1.000
_cell.length_c   1.000
_cell.angle_alpha   90.00
_cell.angle_beta   90.00
_cell.angle_gamma   90.00
#
_symmetry.space_group_name_H-M   'P 1'
#
loop_
_entity.id
_entity.type
_entity.pdbx_description
1 polymer ?
#
loop_
_entity_poly.entity_id
_entity_poly.type
_entity_poly.pdbx_seq_one_letter_code
_entity_poly.pdbx_strand_id
1 'polypeptide(L)'
;MAWIDKYLENFVKSSFPTRKTQAYYEPYSRQWNRHIQLETSLPNDMDIHYELYQDHVELHLEGKYRKSEYMEFCKRLRLRTLRNPMLEWKSWQNTPNHRCTLLMPTNDWDDVRNAFKSIMDIFDRLIVDCMGEHNELNAGEVTFNHREHMDESSLSTEDVCLDICRLGTVFAHNLMIPDYQRNYCWGEKEVKSLWRTLAEMTEGKDYHLGIVILHKTEDGEYFVIDGQQRLVTLTLICKLLGYKGSLPLLTQTFHSKDSKNQIGRNIFLLNKLIKESRDSKLAYKLLNNLRLSVLILKEGKLELAYTFFSNVNSKGVALSDLDLLKAHHLRFLENEVQTEWIAENWNKTLLNEYEELNDTLSTHLLRLRAWFRKQLSDTHSKHPTLDEYSASPEIESIRTSNLKEDPYSKISGGEHFFSYTSQYLEIYKEFISTPEISSLRGTLKGETHDRYTSVIVSLAFAYYLKFGKAFLAEAMFAIIGNISQHRYKKSAVKKEIEKAAMSSDILFMIMQAPAPSFFIAECLNNIRIHPLELEELNGIRMRYYQRLQDLFGQLESRFTVNTISEILCNEYNW
;
A
#
# COMPACT_ATOMS: atom_id res chain seq x y z
N MET A 1 -34.67 40.92 27.24
CA MET A 1 -34.98 39.82 26.31
C MET A 1 -36.26 40.18 25.60
N ALA A 2 -36.20 40.39 24.29
CA ALA A 2 -37.38 40.69 23.49
C ALA A 2 -38.31 39.47 23.48
N TRP A 3 -39.54 39.63 23.96
CA TRP A 3 -40.50 38.54 23.97
C TRP A 3 -40.99 38.26 22.55
N ILE A 4 -40.89 37.00 22.09
CA ILE A 4 -41.32 36.61 20.75
C ILE A 4 -42.85 36.51 20.73
N ASP A 5 -43.47 37.50 20.09
CA ASP A 5 -44.90 37.63 19.88
C ASP A 5 -45.21 38.27 18.52
N LYS A 6 -46.49 38.52 18.27
CA LYS A 6 -46.99 39.14 17.03
C LYS A 6 -46.47 40.56 16.81
N TYR A 7 -46.17 41.30 17.87
CA TYR A 7 -45.65 42.67 17.75
C TYR A 7 -44.20 42.65 17.31
N LEU A 8 -43.38 41.77 17.88
CA LEU A 8 -42.00 41.58 17.46
C LEU A 8 -41.92 41.03 16.03
N GLU A 9 -42.78 40.09 15.64
CA GLU A 9 -42.87 39.62 14.26
C GLU A 9 -43.16 40.77 13.29
N ASN A 10 -44.15 41.61 13.59
CA ASN A 10 -44.47 42.78 12.76
C ASN A 10 -43.30 43.76 12.69
N PHE A 11 -42.59 43.96 13.80
CA PHE A 11 -41.40 44.80 13.84
C PHE A 11 -40.28 44.25 12.94
N VAL A 12 -39.98 42.95 13.02
CA VAL A 12 -38.98 42.29 12.16
C VAL A 12 -39.38 42.40 10.68
N LYS A 13 -40.65 42.13 10.34
CA LYS A 13 -41.18 42.28 8.98
C LYS A 13 -41.04 43.71 8.45
N SER A 14 -41.29 44.71 9.30
CA SER A 14 -41.15 46.12 8.91
C SER A 14 -39.69 46.55 8.77
N SER A 15 -38.78 45.92 9.55
CA SER A 15 -37.35 46.21 9.53
C SER A 15 -36.63 45.59 8.32
N PHE A 16 -37.14 44.45 7.82
CA PHE A 16 -36.55 43.69 6.71
C PHE A 16 -37.62 43.34 5.65
N PRO A 17 -38.24 44.32 4.98
CA PRO A 17 -39.38 44.10 4.10
C PRO A 17 -39.05 43.28 2.84
N THR A 18 -37.76 43.17 2.49
CA THR A 18 -37.26 42.40 1.34
C THR A 18 -36.99 40.93 1.67
N ARG A 19 -37.13 40.52 2.93
CA ARG A 19 -36.86 39.15 3.39
C ARG A 19 -38.16 38.49 3.82
N LYS A 20 -38.37 37.24 3.40
CA LYS A 20 -39.49 36.45 3.92
C LYS A 20 -39.28 36.15 5.41
N THR A 21 -40.29 36.40 6.23
CA THR A 21 -40.29 36.12 7.68
C THR A 21 -41.33 35.06 8.01
N GLN A 22 -40.94 34.05 8.78
CA GLN A 22 -41.84 33.03 9.32
C GLN A 22 -41.70 33.01 10.84
N ALA A 23 -42.79 33.17 11.58
CA ALA A 23 -42.75 33.15 13.02
C ALA A 23 -43.56 31.98 13.56
N TYR A 24 -42.98 31.30 14.55
CA TYR A 24 -43.59 30.15 15.20
C TYR A 24 -43.81 30.50 16.67
N TYR A 25 -45.05 30.86 16.98
CA TYR A 25 -45.53 31.07 18.34
C TYR A 25 -47.03 30.76 18.38
N GLU A 26 -47.47 29.97 19.36
CA GLU A 26 -48.90 29.76 19.61
C GLU A 26 -49.44 30.88 20.51
N PRO A 27 -50.60 31.49 20.18
CA PRO A 27 -51.28 32.42 21.07
C PRO A 27 -51.59 31.75 22.41
N TYR A 28 -51.26 32.41 23.52
CA TYR A 28 -51.57 31.97 24.89
C TYR A 28 -50.87 30.67 25.38
N SER A 29 -49.89 30.11 24.66
CA SER A 29 -49.14 28.93 25.13
C SER A 29 -47.79 29.31 25.77
N ARG A 30 -47.41 28.68 26.89
CA ARG A 30 -46.07 28.81 27.51
C ARG A 30 -45.05 27.87 26.85
N GLN A 31 -45.13 27.63 25.55
CA GLN A 31 -44.15 26.78 24.87
C GLN A 31 -42.76 27.44 24.86
N TRP A 32 -41.75 26.61 25.09
CA TRP A 32 -40.32 26.96 25.17
C TRP A 32 -39.66 27.14 23.79
N ASN A 33 -40.37 26.83 22.69
CA ASN A 33 -39.85 26.81 21.31
C ASN A 33 -40.39 27.94 20.42
N ARG A 34 -40.37 29.18 20.91
CA ARG A 34 -40.77 30.33 20.11
C ARG A 34 -39.58 30.84 19.30
N HIS A 35 -39.77 31.05 18.00
CA HIS A 35 -38.73 31.55 17.12
C HIS A 35 -39.28 32.38 15.96
N ILE A 36 -38.43 33.27 15.44
CA ILE A 36 -38.70 34.03 14.21
C ILE A 36 -37.59 33.71 13.22
N GLN A 37 -37.96 33.11 12.10
CA GLN A 37 -37.08 32.83 10.97
C GLN A 37 -37.14 33.96 9.96
N LEU A 38 -35.97 34.32 9.44
CA LEU A 38 -35.75 35.32 8.41
C LEU A 38 -34.94 34.69 7.29
N GLU A 39 -35.42 34.86 6.07
CA GLU A 39 -34.77 34.39 4.86
C GLU A 39 -33.35 34.98 4.68
N THR A 40 -32.43 34.17 4.14
CA THR A 40 -31.07 34.62 3.81
C THR A 40 -31.00 35.33 2.45
N SER A 41 -29.79 35.56 1.94
CA SER A 41 -29.55 36.06 0.58
C SER A 41 -30.07 35.14 -0.54
N LEU A 42 -30.47 33.90 -0.24
CA LEU A 42 -31.07 32.97 -1.18
C LEU A 42 -32.60 33.06 -1.15
N PRO A 43 -33.25 33.57 -2.21
CA PRO A 43 -34.69 33.76 -2.21
C PRO A 43 -35.44 32.42 -2.27
N ASN A 44 -36.49 32.31 -1.46
CA ASN A 44 -37.39 31.17 -1.27
C ASN A 44 -36.71 29.90 -0.72
N ASP A 45 -35.57 30.03 -0.05
CA ASP A 45 -34.80 28.89 0.46
C ASP A 45 -34.75 28.87 1.99
N MET A 46 -35.84 28.41 2.62
CA MET A 46 -35.92 28.34 4.10
C MET A 46 -35.16 27.15 4.68
N ASP A 47 -34.53 26.29 3.88
CA ASP A 47 -33.60 25.28 4.38
C ASP A 47 -32.31 25.94 4.93
N ILE A 48 -32.04 27.19 4.55
CA ILE A 48 -31.01 28.05 5.15
C ILE A 48 -31.63 29.39 5.56
N HIS A 49 -31.69 29.65 6.85
CA HIS A 49 -32.36 30.84 7.39
C HIS A 49 -31.64 31.39 8.63
N TYR A 50 -31.86 32.67 8.91
CA TYR A 50 -31.52 33.27 10.18
C TYR A 50 -32.69 33.07 11.16
N GLU A 51 -32.43 32.74 12.41
CA GLU A 51 -33.44 32.46 13.41
C GLU A 51 -33.16 33.29 14.67
N LEU A 52 -34.16 34.03 15.15
CA LEU A 52 -34.17 34.56 16.51
C LEU A 52 -34.81 33.50 17.41
N TYR A 53 -34.01 32.94 18.31
CA TYR A 53 -34.44 31.95 19.29
C TYR A 53 -34.01 32.42 20.68
N GLN A 54 -34.97 32.53 21.59
CA GLN A 54 -34.76 33.02 22.97
C GLN A 54 -34.08 34.41 23.02
N ASP A 55 -32.77 34.45 23.19
CA ASP A 55 -31.95 35.63 23.46
C ASP A 55 -30.78 35.83 22.47
N HIS A 56 -30.82 35.14 21.33
CA HIS A 56 -29.78 35.26 20.31
C HIS A 56 -30.32 35.04 18.89
N VAL A 57 -29.55 35.52 17.91
CA VAL A 57 -29.78 35.25 16.48
C VAL A 57 -28.78 34.20 16.01
N GLU A 58 -29.23 33.24 15.23
CA GLU A 58 -28.40 32.17 14.68
C GLU A 58 -28.70 31.86 13.21
N LEU A 59 -27.72 31.31 12.49
CA LEU A 59 -27.89 30.76 11.15
C LEU A 59 -28.13 29.26 11.24
N HIS A 60 -29.16 28.76 10.57
CA HIS A 60 -29.51 27.34 10.49
C HIS A 60 -29.22 26.76 9.10
N LEU A 61 -28.64 25.55 9.06
CA LEU A 61 -28.43 24.75 7.86
C LEU A 61 -29.24 23.45 7.97
N GLU A 62 -30.40 23.43 7.33
CA GLU A 62 -31.40 22.38 7.43
C GLU A 62 -31.75 21.77 6.07
N GLY A 63 -32.72 20.84 6.06
CA GLY A 63 -33.24 20.22 4.83
C GLY A 63 -32.15 19.71 3.89
N LYS A 64 -32.08 20.28 2.69
CA LYS A 64 -31.09 19.89 1.66
C LYS A 64 -29.64 20.12 2.07
N TYR A 65 -29.35 21.08 2.95
CA TYR A 65 -27.99 21.37 3.41
C TYR A 65 -27.39 20.30 4.32
N ARG A 66 -28.20 19.33 4.76
CA ARG A 66 -27.75 18.12 5.47
C ARG A 66 -27.35 16.98 4.55
N LYS A 67 -27.69 17.06 3.25
CA LYS A 67 -27.38 16.01 2.27
C LYS A 67 -25.91 16.09 1.87
N SER A 68 -25.34 14.95 1.48
CA SER A 68 -23.94 14.84 1.05
C SER A 68 -23.57 15.78 -0.09
N GLU A 69 -24.52 16.08 -0.98
CA GLU A 69 -24.38 17.03 -2.08
C GLU A 69 -23.97 18.43 -1.60
N TYR A 70 -24.54 18.92 -0.50
CA TYR A 70 -24.29 20.27 0.03
C TYR A 70 -23.19 20.31 1.10
N MET A 71 -22.54 19.17 1.40
CA MET A 71 -21.51 19.08 2.44
C MET A 71 -20.34 20.04 2.20
N GLU A 72 -19.91 20.18 0.94
CA GLU A 72 -18.79 21.06 0.57
C GLU A 72 -19.19 22.54 0.65
N PHE A 73 -20.45 22.89 0.31
CA PHE A 73 -21.00 24.22 0.55
C PHE A 73 -20.93 24.58 2.03
N CYS A 74 -21.45 23.71 2.90
CA CYS A 74 -21.46 23.92 4.36
C CYS A 74 -20.03 24.05 4.91
N LYS A 75 -19.09 23.23 4.42
CA LYS A 75 -17.69 23.28 4.82
C LYS A 75 -17.02 24.60 4.45
N ARG A 76 -17.23 25.10 3.24
CA ARG A 76 -16.66 26.39 2.79
C ARG A 76 -17.20 27.55 3.61
N LEU A 77 -18.51 27.57 3.86
CA LEU A 77 -19.15 28.60 4.67
C LEU A 77 -18.54 28.66 6.09
N ARG A 78 -18.30 27.50 6.71
CA ARG A 78 -17.61 27.39 8.01
C ARG A 78 -16.15 27.87 7.95
N LEU A 79 -15.39 27.46 6.94
CA LEU A 79 -13.99 27.86 6.82
C LEU A 79 -13.82 29.37 6.67
N ARG A 80 -14.73 30.02 5.95
CA ARG A 80 -14.73 31.49 5.76
C ARG A 80 -15.15 32.27 7.00
N THR A 81 -15.84 31.62 7.93
CA THR A 81 -16.33 32.23 9.18
C THR A 81 -15.58 31.80 10.44
N LEU A 82 -14.66 30.82 10.32
CA LEU A 82 -13.96 30.18 11.45
C LEU A 82 -13.20 31.14 12.37
N ARG A 83 -12.70 32.25 11.83
CA ARG A 83 -11.90 33.25 12.59
C ARG A 83 -12.72 34.45 13.05
N ASN A 84 -14.03 34.47 12.82
CA ASN A 84 -14.86 35.57 13.25
C ASN A 84 -15.19 35.40 14.76
N PRO A 85 -14.72 36.30 15.64
CA PRO A 85 -14.91 36.16 17.08
C PRO A 85 -16.36 36.36 17.53
N MET A 86 -17.24 36.86 16.66
CA MET A 86 -18.67 37.07 16.95
C MET A 86 -19.52 35.82 16.68
N LEU A 87 -18.94 34.72 16.21
CA LEU A 87 -19.67 33.55 15.73
C LEU A 87 -19.28 32.28 16.47
N GLU A 88 -20.28 31.46 16.81
CA GLU A 88 -20.07 30.16 17.43
C GLU A 88 -20.82 29.06 16.67
N TRP A 89 -20.09 28.12 16.07
CA TRP A 89 -20.67 26.97 15.38
C TRP A 89 -20.99 25.84 16.35
N LYS A 90 -22.23 25.34 16.32
CA LYS A 90 -22.75 24.28 17.19
C LYS A 90 -23.39 23.16 16.38
N SER A 91 -23.53 22.00 17.03
CA SER A 91 -24.33 20.89 16.51
C SER A 91 -25.82 21.24 16.52
N TRP A 92 -26.53 20.70 15.53
CA TRP A 92 -27.99 20.80 15.42
C TRP A 92 -28.57 19.46 14.98
N GLN A 93 -29.54 18.93 15.73
CA GLN A 93 -30.21 17.64 15.48
C GLN A 93 -29.24 16.51 15.06
N ASN A 94 -28.24 16.23 15.91
CA ASN A 94 -27.17 15.23 15.69
C ASN A 94 -26.24 15.48 14.49
N THR A 95 -26.37 16.64 13.82
CA THR A 95 -25.48 17.02 12.72
C THR A 95 -24.50 18.09 13.22
N PRO A 96 -23.19 17.81 13.27
CA PRO A 96 -22.21 18.74 13.81
C PRO A 96 -22.08 19.99 12.92
N ASN A 97 -21.95 21.16 13.54
CA ASN A 97 -21.68 22.45 12.88
C ASN A 97 -22.69 22.84 11.78
N HIS A 98 -23.99 22.65 12.05
CA HIS A 98 -25.09 23.05 11.17
C HIS A 98 -25.93 24.21 11.74
N ARG A 99 -25.41 24.83 12.80
CA ARG A 99 -25.98 26.02 13.42
C ARG A 99 -24.88 26.96 13.84
N CYS A 100 -25.05 28.26 13.61
CA CYS A 100 -24.06 29.27 13.96
C CYS A 100 -24.70 30.43 14.72
N THR A 101 -24.39 30.54 16.01
CA THR A 101 -24.92 31.58 16.89
C THR A 101 -24.09 32.85 16.79
N LEU A 102 -24.76 34.01 16.67
CA LEU A 102 -24.14 35.33 16.77
C LEU A 102 -24.05 35.76 18.24
N LEU A 103 -22.85 36.08 18.70
CA LEU A 103 -22.56 36.53 20.06
C LEU A 103 -22.84 38.03 20.22
N MET A 104 -24.11 38.42 20.09
CA MET A 104 -24.59 39.79 20.28
C MET A 104 -25.86 39.79 21.15
N PRO A 105 -26.07 40.84 21.98
CA PRO A 105 -27.27 40.93 22.80
C PRO A 105 -28.53 41.12 21.95
N THR A 106 -29.65 40.55 22.40
CA THR A 106 -31.01 40.80 21.87
C THR A 106 -31.95 41.22 22.98
N ASN A 107 -31.55 42.25 23.77
CA ASN A 107 -32.27 42.61 24.99
C ASN A 107 -33.57 43.37 24.71
N ASP A 108 -33.56 44.20 23.68
CA ASP A 108 -34.69 44.98 23.18
C ASP A 108 -34.88 44.82 21.66
N TRP A 109 -35.83 45.54 21.08
CA TRP A 109 -36.16 45.43 19.67
C TRP A 109 -35.08 46.02 18.75
N ASP A 110 -34.38 47.07 19.18
CA ASP A 110 -33.29 47.67 18.40
C ASP A 110 -32.09 46.73 18.36
N ASP A 111 -31.78 46.08 19.48
CA ASP A 111 -30.78 45.00 19.58
C ASP A 111 -31.11 43.84 18.63
N VAL A 112 -32.36 43.38 18.59
CA VAL A 112 -32.80 42.32 17.65
C VAL A 112 -32.55 42.75 16.19
N ARG A 113 -32.93 43.99 15.83
CA ARG A 113 -32.69 44.51 14.47
C ARG A 113 -31.20 44.57 14.15
N ASN A 114 -30.38 45.03 15.10
CA ASN A 114 -28.93 45.13 14.93
C ASN A 114 -28.27 43.75 14.82
N ALA A 115 -28.74 42.76 15.58
CA ALA A 115 -28.26 41.38 15.52
C ALA A 115 -28.57 40.74 14.15
N PHE A 116 -29.82 40.85 13.66
CA PHE A 116 -30.18 40.39 12.32
C PHE A 116 -29.34 41.08 11.23
N LYS A 117 -29.17 42.40 11.32
CA LYS A 117 -28.33 43.13 10.36
C LYS A 117 -26.88 42.65 10.39
N SER A 118 -26.32 42.42 11.57
CA SER A 118 -24.93 41.99 11.74
C SER A 118 -24.70 40.57 11.21
N ILE A 119 -25.61 39.62 11.46
CA ILE A 119 -25.48 38.27 10.91
C ILE A 119 -25.63 38.28 9.38
N MET A 120 -26.52 39.13 8.84
CA MET A 120 -26.69 39.31 7.39
C MET A 120 -25.43 39.90 6.73
N ASP A 121 -24.85 40.95 7.31
CA ASP A 121 -23.63 41.59 6.80
C ASP A 121 -22.44 40.61 6.73
N ILE A 122 -22.42 39.62 7.63
CA ILE A 122 -21.42 38.55 7.65
C ILE A 122 -21.73 37.49 6.57
N PHE A 123 -22.95 36.97 6.54
CA PHE A 123 -23.26 35.74 5.82
C PHE A 123 -23.84 35.93 4.42
N ASP A 124 -24.55 37.02 4.13
CA ASP A 124 -25.31 37.14 2.88
C ASP A 124 -24.42 37.02 1.64
N ARG A 125 -23.27 37.72 1.64
CA ARG A 125 -22.29 37.63 0.55
C ARG A 125 -21.63 36.24 0.50
N LEU A 126 -21.27 35.70 1.66
CA LEU A 126 -20.61 34.39 1.75
C LEU A 126 -21.51 33.25 1.25
N ILE A 127 -22.80 33.32 1.55
CA ILE A 127 -23.80 32.34 1.10
C ILE A 127 -23.90 32.38 -0.43
N VAL A 128 -24.02 33.58 -1.04
CA VAL A 128 -24.06 33.72 -2.50
C VAL A 128 -22.79 33.20 -3.15
N ASP A 129 -21.62 33.62 -2.65
CA ASP A 129 -20.32 33.19 -3.18
C ASP A 129 -20.16 31.65 -3.09
N CYS A 130 -20.47 31.07 -1.92
CA CYS A 130 -20.34 29.62 -1.71
C CYS A 130 -21.35 28.82 -2.54
N MET A 131 -22.54 29.37 -2.78
CA MET A 131 -23.58 28.77 -3.62
C MET A 131 -23.21 28.86 -5.10
N GLY A 132 -22.64 29.98 -5.56
CA GLY A 132 -22.06 30.12 -6.89
C GLY A 132 -20.99 29.05 -7.15
N GLU A 133 -20.04 28.91 -6.23
CA GLU A 133 -19.00 27.88 -6.30
C GLU A 133 -19.56 26.45 -6.23
N HIS A 134 -20.63 26.24 -5.46
CA HIS A 134 -21.31 24.93 -5.39
C HIS A 134 -22.00 24.60 -6.71
N ASN A 135 -22.66 25.58 -7.31
CA ASN A 135 -23.32 25.44 -8.59
C ASN A 135 -22.30 25.26 -9.71
N GLU A 136 -21.17 25.98 -9.74
CA GLU A 136 -20.12 25.77 -10.74
C GLU A 136 -19.51 24.36 -10.69
N LEU A 137 -19.33 23.81 -9.49
CA LEU A 137 -18.88 22.42 -9.30
C LEU A 137 -19.93 21.38 -9.74
N ASN A 138 -21.22 21.74 -9.70
CA ASN A 138 -22.34 20.86 -10.04
C ASN A 138 -22.97 21.13 -11.43
N ALA A 139 -22.63 22.23 -12.10
CA ALA A 139 -23.25 22.70 -13.35
C ALA A 139 -22.78 21.95 -14.59
N GLY A 140 -21.76 21.10 -14.47
CA GLY A 140 -21.40 20.14 -15.51
C GLY A 140 -21.65 18.75 -14.98
N GLU A 141 -22.83 18.19 -15.20
CA GLU A 141 -22.96 16.74 -15.10
C GLU A 141 -22.00 16.14 -16.12
N VAL A 142 -20.90 15.57 -15.64
CA VAL A 142 -19.86 15.02 -16.49
C VAL A 142 -20.45 13.80 -17.19
N THR A 143 -20.88 13.98 -18.43
CA THR A 143 -21.50 12.95 -19.26
C THR A 143 -20.46 12.27 -20.14
N PHE A 144 -20.63 10.96 -20.32
CA PHE A 144 -19.88 10.17 -21.28
C PHE A 144 -20.79 9.92 -22.49
N ASN A 145 -20.38 10.42 -23.67
CA ASN A 145 -21.27 10.51 -24.84
C ASN A 145 -20.82 9.59 -25.99
N HIS A 146 -20.13 8.49 -25.67
CA HIS A 146 -19.61 7.54 -26.66
C HIS A 146 -20.11 6.13 -26.38
N ARG A 147 -19.72 5.17 -27.23
CA ARG A 147 -20.09 3.76 -27.05
C ARG A 147 -19.69 3.27 -25.66
N GLU A 148 -20.60 2.56 -25.02
CA GLU A 148 -20.38 1.97 -23.70
C GLU A 148 -19.79 0.56 -23.78
N HIS A 149 -19.90 -0.12 -24.91
CA HIS A 149 -19.40 -1.48 -25.11
C HIS A 149 -18.03 -1.51 -25.79
N MET A 150 -17.17 -2.45 -25.36
CA MET A 150 -15.93 -2.78 -26.06
C MET A 150 -16.22 -3.61 -27.32
N ASP A 151 -15.39 -3.43 -28.33
CA ASP A 151 -15.45 -4.26 -29.54
C ASP A 151 -14.65 -5.55 -29.33
N GLU A 152 -15.35 -6.65 -29.12
CA GLU A 152 -14.77 -7.98 -29.00
C GLU A 152 -14.69 -8.73 -30.35
N SER A 153 -15.03 -8.08 -31.47
CA SER A 153 -15.00 -8.70 -32.80
C SER A 153 -13.65 -8.57 -33.49
N SER A 154 -12.81 -7.63 -33.05
CA SER A 154 -11.50 -7.33 -33.63
C SER A 154 -10.41 -8.28 -33.12
N LEU A 155 -10.34 -9.46 -33.76
CA LEU A 155 -9.18 -10.31 -34.08
C LEU A 155 -9.70 -11.73 -34.29
N SER A 156 -9.61 -12.21 -35.53
CA SER A 156 -10.14 -13.50 -36.00
C SER A 156 -9.35 -14.74 -35.53
N THR A 157 -8.44 -14.57 -34.55
CA THR A 157 -7.72 -15.65 -33.89
C THR A 157 -8.38 -15.92 -32.55
N GLU A 158 -8.74 -17.17 -32.30
CA GLU A 158 -9.78 -17.63 -31.36
C GLU A 158 -9.68 -17.14 -29.90
N ASP A 159 -8.57 -16.52 -29.48
CA ASP A 159 -8.21 -16.39 -28.07
C ASP A 159 -8.14 -14.96 -27.51
N VAL A 160 -7.95 -13.94 -28.35
CA VAL A 160 -7.66 -12.55 -27.88
C VAL A 160 -8.25 -11.51 -28.83
N CYS A 161 -8.77 -10.40 -28.28
CA CYS A 161 -9.28 -9.25 -29.01
C CYS A 161 -8.51 -7.97 -28.63
N LEU A 162 -8.38 -7.03 -29.55
CA LEU A 162 -7.75 -5.73 -29.30
C LEU A 162 -8.69 -4.61 -29.70
N ASP A 163 -8.95 -3.69 -28.76
CA ASP A 163 -9.79 -2.52 -28.98
C ASP A 163 -9.10 -1.23 -28.51
N ILE A 164 -9.46 -0.07 -29.07
CA ILE A 164 -8.98 1.25 -28.62
C ILE A 164 -10.16 1.98 -27.96
N CYS A 165 -10.25 1.81 -26.64
CA CYS A 165 -11.36 2.29 -25.84
C CYS A 165 -11.10 3.68 -25.27
N ARG A 166 -12.17 4.45 -25.09
CA ARG A 166 -12.14 5.62 -24.20
C ARG A 166 -12.19 5.16 -22.75
N LEU A 167 -11.66 5.96 -21.81
CA LEU A 167 -11.75 5.64 -20.39
C LEU A 167 -13.20 5.43 -19.95
N GLY A 168 -14.15 6.24 -20.45
CA GLY A 168 -15.57 6.06 -20.15
C GLY A 168 -16.11 4.70 -20.62
N THR A 169 -15.72 4.22 -21.80
CA THR A 169 -16.07 2.86 -22.28
C THR A 169 -15.49 1.79 -21.35
N VAL A 170 -14.26 1.96 -20.88
CA VAL A 170 -13.63 1.00 -19.95
C VAL A 170 -14.35 0.96 -18.61
N PHE A 171 -14.74 2.11 -18.06
CA PHE A 171 -15.46 2.18 -16.79
C PHE A 171 -16.95 1.81 -16.88
N ALA A 172 -17.52 1.69 -18.08
CA ALA A 172 -18.87 1.18 -18.27
C ALA A 172 -18.99 -0.34 -18.02
N HIS A 173 -17.88 -1.09 -17.98
CA HIS A 173 -17.87 -2.54 -17.77
C HIS A 173 -17.58 -2.91 -16.31
N ASN A 174 -17.99 -4.12 -15.89
CA ASN A 174 -17.69 -4.64 -14.57
C ASN A 174 -16.20 -5.08 -14.48
N LEU A 175 -15.35 -4.17 -14.00
CA LEU A 175 -13.92 -4.44 -13.80
C LEU A 175 -13.66 -5.00 -12.40
N MET A 176 -12.94 -6.11 -12.33
CA MET A 176 -12.55 -6.75 -11.07
C MET A 176 -11.03 -6.94 -10.97
N ILE A 177 -10.52 -6.95 -9.74
CA ILE A 177 -9.10 -7.19 -9.46
C ILE A 177 -8.97 -8.63 -8.98
N PRO A 178 -8.36 -9.53 -9.76
CA PRO A 178 -8.23 -10.93 -9.33
C PRO A 178 -7.16 -11.11 -8.24
N ASP A 179 -7.25 -12.17 -7.46
CA ASP A 179 -6.44 -12.38 -6.25
C ASP A 179 -4.95 -12.53 -6.49
N TYR A 180 -4.55 -13.02 -7.68
CA TYR A 180 -3.14 -13.10 -8.06
C TYR A 180 -2.51 -11.73 -8.34
N GLN A 181 -3.31 -10.66 -8.50
CA GLN A 181 -2.76 -9.32 -8.57
C GLN A 181 -2.16 -8.91 -7.23
N ARG A 182 -1.13 -8.06 -7.32
CA ARG A 182 -0.59 -7.41 -6.14
C ARG A 182 -1.54 -6.33 -5.63
N ASN A 183 -1.37 -6.01 -4.35
CA ASN A 183 -2.04 -4.90 -3.70
C ASN A 183 -1.74 -3.54 -4.36
N TYR A 184 -2.60 -2.55 -4.16
CA TYR A 184 -2.33 -1.18 -4.62
C TYR A 184 -1.11 -0.60 -3.91
N CYS A 185 -0.09 -0.19 -4.67
CA CYS A 185 1.23 0.21 -4.17
C CYS A 185 1.78 1.51 -4.77
N TRP A 186 1.06 2.15 -5.70
CA TRP A 186 1.53 3.40 -6.31
C TRP A 186 1.75 4.51 -5.29
N GLY A 187 2.98 5.03 -5.25
CA GLY A 187 3.40 6.12 -4.39
C GLY A 187 3.11 7.51 -4.97
N GLU A 188 3.56 8.53 -4.25
CA GLU A 188 3.47 9.93 -4.69
C GLU A 188 4.18 10.17 -6.03
N LYS A 189 5.31 9.48 -6.28
CA LYS A 189 6.10 9.66 -7.52
C LYS A 189 5.31 9.20 -8.74
N GLU A 190 4.75 8.01 -8.68
CA GLU A 190 3.97 7.39 -9.76
C GLU A 190 2.69 8.19 -10.03
N VAL A 191 1.98 8.59 -8.97
CA VAL A 191 0.76 9.40 -9.07
C VAL A 191 1.04 10.77 -9.68
N LYS A 192 2.11 11.46 -9.26
CA LYS A 192 2.51 12.74 -9.87
C LYS A 192 2.92 12.57 -11.33
N SER A 193 3.58 11.47 -11.67
CA SER A 193 3.94 11.19 -13.06
C SER A 193 2.70 11.02 -13.93
N LEU A 194 1.73 10.21 -13.49
CA LEU A 194 0.45 10.08 -14.19
C LEU A 194 -0.26 11.44 -14.28
N TRP A 195 -0.32 12.19 -13.18
CA TRP A 195 -0.97 13.51 -13.15
C TRP A 195 -0.40 14.48 -14.19
N ARG A 196 0.93 14.59 -14.29
CA ARG A 196 1.57 15.47 -15.29
C ARG A 196 1.15 15.10 -16.71
N THR A 197 1.15 13.80 -17.01
CA THR A 197 0.66 13.28 -18.29
C THR A 197 -0.81 13.65 -18.55
N LEU A 198 -1.69 13.54 -17.55
CA LEU A 198 -3.11 13.91 -17.71
C LEU A 198 -3.31 15.42 -17.84
N ALA A 199 -2.47 16.24 -17.20
CA ALA A 199 -2.53 17.70 -17.28
C ALA A 199 -2.18 18.24 -18.68
N GLU A 200 -1.46 17.48 -19.50
CA GLU A 200 -1.14 17.84 -20.89
C GLU A 200 -2.32 17.63 -21.85
N MET A 201 -3.41 16.99 -21.40
CA MET A 201 -4.57 16.71 -22.25
C MET A 201 -5.32 17.98 -22.64
N THR A 202 -5.68 18.06 -23.92
CA THR A 202 -6.46 19.17 -24.49
C THR A 202 -7.84 18.68 -24.91
N GLU A 203 -8.86 19.51 -24.69
CA GLU A 203 -10.23 19.20 -25.07
C GLU A 203 -10.32 18.97 -26.59
N GLY A 204 -11.03 17.92 -27.00
CA GLY A 204 -11.22 17.57 -28.41
C GLY A 204 -10.04 16.86 -29.08
N LYS A 205 -8.92 16.62 -28.38
CA LYS A 205 -7.80 15.80 -28.89
C LYS A 205 -7.67 14.51 -28.09
N ASP A 206 -7.71 13.38 -28.80
CA ASP A 206 -7.52 12.07 -28.19
C ASP A 206 -6.08 11.93 -27.65
N TYR A 207 -5.95 11.45 -26.40
CA TYR A 207 -4.67 11.20 -25.74
C TYR A 207 -4.52 9.72 -25.42
N HIS A 208 -3.46 9.07 -25.91
CA HIS A 208 -3.24 7.63 -25.70
C HIS A 208 -2.43 7.35 -24.43
N LEU A 209 -3.03 6.62 -23.50
CA LEU A 209 -2.43 6.26 -22.21
C LEU A 209 -2.10 4.76 -22.12
N GLY A 210 -1.40 4.23 -23.12
CA GLY A 210 -0.85 2.87 -23.11
C GLY A 210 -1.91 1.74 -23.14
N ILE A 211 -1.47 0.54 -22.76
CA ILE A 211 -2.23 -0.71 -22.88
C ILE A 211 -2.83 -1.12 -21.53
N VAL A 212 -4.04 -1.66 -21.53
CA VAL A 212 -4.69 -2.40 -20.42
C VAL A 212 -4.96 -3.81 -20.92
N ILE A 213 -4.71 -4.81 -20.09
CA ILE A 213 -5.04 -6.22 -20.41
C ILE A 213 -6.16 -6.67 -19.49
N LEU A 214 -7.22 -7.20 -20.08
CA LEU A 214 -8.40 -7.72 -19.40
C LEU A 214 -8.59 -9.20 -19.74
N HIS A 215 -9.10 -9.98 -18.81
CA HIS A 215 -9.58 -11.35 -19.05
C HIS A 215 -11.08 -11.39 -18.78
N LYS A 216 -11.86 -11.82 -19.77
CA LYS A 216 -13.30 -11.96 -19.65
C LYS A 216 -13.64 -13.28 -18.96
N THR A 217 -14.43 -13.24 -17.90
CA THR A 217 -14.94 -14.42 -17.21
C THR A 217 -16.22 -14.92 -17.87
N GLU A 218 -16.57 -16.19 -17.60
CA GLU A 218 -17.83 -16.79 -18.09
C GLU A 218 -19.07 -16.02 -17.60
N ASP A 219 -18.96 -15.37 -16.43
CA ASP A 219 -19.99 -14.51 -15.84
C ASP A 219 -20.09 -13.11 -16.49
N GLY A 220 -19.25 -12.82 -17.50
CA GLY A 220 -19.23 -11.56 -18.22
C GLY A 220 -18.49 -10.43 -17.51
N GLU A 221 -17.67 -10.75 -16.51
CA GLU A 221 -16.84 -9.80 -15.78
C GLU A 221 -15.46 -9.68 -16.42
N TYR A 222 -14.76 -8.57 -16.16
CA TYR A 222 -13.44 -8.32 -16.73
C TYR A 222 -12.38 -8.21 -15.63
N PHE A 223 -11.57 -9.26 -15.51
CA PHE A 223 -10.43 -9.29 -14.60
C PHE A 223 -9.29 -8.46 -15.15
N VAL A 224 -8.81 -7.50 -14.37
CA VAL A 224 -7.68 -6.64 -14.77
C VAL A 224 -6.36 -7.39 -14.59
N ILE A 225 -5.71 -7.71 -15.72
CA ILE A 225 -4.43 -8.43 -15.78
C ILE A 225 -3.24 -7.45 -15.76
N ASP A 226 -3.33 -6.37 -16.52
CA ASP A 226 -2.34 -5.29 -16.53
C ASP A 226 -3.06 -3.93 -16.53
N GLY A 227 -2.46 -2.94 -15.86
CA GLY A 227 -2.99 -1.60 -15.74
C GLY A 227 -3.80 -1.34 -14.47
N GLN A 228 -3.91 -2.31 -13.55
CA GLN A 228 -4.61 -2.23 -12.27
C GLN A 228 -4.31 -0.92 -11.51
N GLN A 229 -3.04 -0.64 -11.22
CA GLN A 229 -2.62 0.52 -10.43
C GLN A 229 -3.02 1.86 -11.09
N ARG A 230 -2.94 1.93 -12.42
CA ARG A 230 -3.31 3.10 -13.21
C ARG A 230 -4.83 3.28 -13.23
N LEU A 231 -5.60 2.21 -13.46
CA LEU A 231 -7.06 2.26 -13.48
C LEU A 231 -7.64 2.62 -12.11
N VAL A 232 -7.09 2.08 -11.02
CA VAL A 232 -7.46 2.48 -9.65
C VAL A 232 -7.19 3.97 -9.44
N THR A 233 -6.01 4.47 -9.84
CA THR A 233 -5.68 5.90 -9.69
C THR A 233 -6.58 6.80 -10.54
N LEU A 234 -6.89 6.42 -11.79
CA LEU A 234 -7.83 7.13 -12.66
C LEU A 234 -9.24 7.15 -12.05
N THR A 235 -9.68 6.04 -11.47
CA THR A 235 -10.96 5.91 -10.76
C THR A 235 -11.03 6.93 -9.60
N LEU A 236 -9.98 7.03 -8.80
CA LEU A 236 -9.88 8.01 -7.71
C LEU A 236 -9.93 9.46 -8.25
N ILE A 237 -9.23 9.76 -9.34
CA ILE A 237 -9.25 11.10 -9.97
C ILE A 237 -10.66 11.46 -10.44
N CYS A 238 -11.32 10.59 -11.21
CA CYS A 238 -12.68 10.82 -11.69
C CYS A 238 -13.67 11.02 -10.53
N LYS A 239 -13.54 10.23 -9.46
CA LYS A 239 -14.38 10.38 -8.26
C LYS A 239 -14.18 11.73 -7.59
N LEU A 240 -12.94 12.18 -7.43
CA LEU A 240 -12.61 13.47 -6.80
C LEU A 240 -13.02 14.67 -7.65
N LEU A 241 -13.08 14.49 -8.98
CA LEU A 241 -13.60 15.50 -9.91
C LEU A 241 -15.13 15.49 -10.02
N GLY A 242 -15.83 14.71 -9.20
CA GLY A 242 -17.30 14.74 -9.12
C GLY A 242 -18.04 13.89 -10.16
N TYR A 243 -17.35 13.00 -10.89
CA TYR A 243 -18.04 12.07 -11.79
C TYR A 243 -18.95 11.12 -11.01
N LYS A 244 -20.22 11.06 -11.43
CA LYS A 244 -21.28 10.27 -10.78
C LYS A 244 -21.63 8.98 -11.53
N GLY A 245 -21.08 8.76 -12.72
CA GLY A 245 -21.33 7.54 -13.50
C GLY A 245 -20.57 6.32 -12.97
N SER A 246 -20.56 5.25 -13.77
CA SER A 246 -19.95 3.98 -13.38
C SER A 246 -18.44 4.13 -13.08
N LEU A 247 -18.05 3.63 -11.91
CA LEU A 247 -16.67 3.59 -11.41
C LEU A 247 -16.43 2.23 -10.73
N PRO A 248 -16.30 1.14 -11.51
CA PRO A 248 -16.40 -0.24 -11.03
C PRO A 248 -15.36 -0.56 -9.94
N LEU A 249 -14.14 -0.03 -10.07
CA LEU A 249 -13.04 -0.27 -9.13
C LEU A 249 -13.22 0.39 -7.76
N LEU A 250 -14.24 1.24 -7.55
CA LEU A 250 -14.59 1.75 -6.21
C LEU A 250 -15.37 0.73 -5.38
N THR A 251 -16.04 -0.22 -6.03
CA THR A 251 -16.83 -1.26 -5.35
C THR A 251 -15.97 -2.42 -4.86
N GLN A 252 -14.74 -2.50 -5.36
CA GLN A 252 -13.76 -3.53 -5.00
C GLN A 252 -13.27 -3.32 -3.56
N THR A 253 -13.14 -4.43 -2.82
CA THR A 253 -12.64 -4.43 -1.45
C THR A 253 -11.12 -4.44 -1.42
N PHE A 254 -10.52 -3.33 -1.00
CA PHE A 254 -9.08 -3.32 -0.69
C PHE A 254 -8.89 -3.85 0.74
N HIS A 255 -8.44 -5.10 0.91
CA HIS A 255 -8.28 -5.71 2.23
C HIS A 255 -7.04 -5.20 2.98
N SER A 256 -5.97 -4.87 2.24
CA SER A 256 -4.69 -4.40 2.79
C SER A 256 -4.79 -3.03 3.48
N LYS A 257 -4.30 -2.94 4.73
CA LYS A 257 -4.18 -1.68 5.47
C LYS A 257 -3.27 -0.68 4.74
N ASP A 258 -2.19 -1.14 4.10
CA ASP A 258 -1.29 -0.25 3.38
C ASP A 258 -1.84 0.20 2.05
N SER A 259 -2.57 -0.65 1.31
CA SER A 259 -3.32 -0.17 0.16
C SER A 259 -4.32 0.91 0.56
N LYS A 260 -5.05 0.73 1.67
CA LYS A 260 -5.94 1.77 2.21
C LYS A 260 -5.17 3.05 2.58
N ASN A 261 -4.03 2.92 3.27
CA ASN A 261 -3.18 4.06 3.63
C ASN A 261 -2.65 4.78 2.38
N GLN A 262 -2.21 4.03 1.37
CA GLN A 262 -1.67 4.57 0.13
C GLN A 262 -2.75 5.23 -0.72
N ILE A 263 -3.93 4.63 -0.81
CA ILE A 263 -5.12 5.25 -1.39
C ILE A 263 -5.44 6.54 -0.65
N GLY A 264 -5.45 6.54 0.69
CA GLY A 264 -5.68 7.74 1.50
C GLY A 264 -4.68 8.86 1.24
N ARG A 265 -3.37 8.53 1.21
CA ARG A 265 -2.28 9.47 0.86
C ARG A 265 -2.46 10.02 -0.56
N ASN A 266 -2.80 9.15 -1.51
CA ASN A 266 -2.98 9.53 -2.90
C ASN A 266 -4.25 10.37 -3.09
N ILE A 267 -5.33 10.10 -2.37
CA ILE A 267 -6.53 10.95 -2.33
C ILE A 267 -6.17 12.36 -1.85
N PHE A 268 -5.37 12.48 -0.78
CA PHE A 268 -4.91 13.78 -0.30
C PHE A 268 -4.07 14.53 -1.36
N LEU A 269 -3.11 13.83 -1.96
CA LEU A 269 -2.25 14.37 -3.02
C LEU A 269 -3.07 14.82 -4.25
N LEU A 270 -3.96 13.96 -4.74
CA LEU A 270 -4.81 14.25 -5.90
C LEU A 270 -5.74 15.43 -5.63
N ASN A 271 -6.34 15.52 -4.44
CA ASN A 271 -7.14 16.69 -4.05
C ASN A 271 -6.35 18.00 -4.13
N LYS A 272 -5.08 17.98 -3.69
CA LYS A 272 -4.19 19.13 -3.80
C LYS A 272 -3.94 19.49 -5.28
N LEU A 273 -3.56 18.51 -6.09
CA LEU A 273 -3.24 18.70 -7.51
C LEU A 273 -4.45 19.19 -8.33
N ILE A 274 -5.64 18.64 -8.07
CA ILE A 274 -6.90 19.07 -8.70
C ILE A 274 -7.16 20.56 -8.41
N LYS A 275 -7.06 20.96 -7.13
CA LYS A 275 -7.25 22.36 -6.71
C LYS A 275 -6.25 23.32 -7.34
N GLU A 276 -5.00 22.88 -7.49
CA GLU A 276 -3.94 23.68 -8.13
C GLU A 276 -4.17 23.85 -9.63
N SER A 277 -4.69 22.82 -10.32
CA SER A 277 -4.93 22.87 -11.77
C SER A 277 -6.05 23.81 -12.20
N ARG A 278 -7.10 23.95 -11.39
CA ARG A 278 -8.34 24.70 -11.72
C ARG A 278 -9.00 24.30 -13.04
N ASP A 279 -8.72 23.10 -13.54
CA ASP A 279 -9.26 22.60 -14.79
C ASP A 279 -10.63 21.94 -14.56
N SER A 280 -11.69 22.74 -14.67
CA SER A 280 -13.08 22.28 -14.49
C SER A 280 -13.52 21.25 -15.53
N LYS A 281 -12.83 21.15 -16.68
CA LYS A 281 -13.15 20.21 -17.75
C LYS A 281 -12.33 18.92 -17.69
N LEU A 282 -11.45 18.76 -16.71
CA LEU A 282 -10.55 17.61 -16.63
C LEU A 282 -11.31 16.27 -16.62
N ALA A 283 -12.40 16.16 -15.86
CA ALA A 283 -13.20 14.93 -15.82
C ALA A 283 -13.78 14.57 -17.19
N TYR A 284 -14.31 15.56 -17.90
CA TYR A 284 -14.83 15.39 -19.25
C TYR A 284 -13.71 14.94 -20.21
N LYS A 285 -12.54 15.57 -20.16
CA LYS A 285 -11.37 15.19 -20.98
C LYS A 285 -10.92 13.75 -20.69
N LEU A 286 -10.87 13.36 -19.42
CA LEU A 286 -10.48 12.00 -19.03
C LEU A 286 -11.44 10.96 -19.62
N LEU A 287 -12.74 11.15 -19.49
CA LEU A 287 -13.73 10.17 -19.93
C LEU A 287 -13.89 10.14 -21.46
N ASN A 288 -13.85 11.30 -22.12
CA ASN A 288 -14.17 11.44 -23.54
C ASN A 288 -12.94 11.56 -24.46
N ASN A 289 -11.74 11.85 -23.96
CA ASN A 289 -10.54 12.01 -24.80
C ASN A 289 -9.39 11.05 -24.44
N LEU A 290 -9.37 10.49 -23.23
CA LEU A 290 -8.34 9.50 -22.87
C LEU A 290 -8.61 8.16 -23.56
N ARG A 291 -7.67 7.71 -24.38
CA ARG A 291 -7.70 6.43 -25.10
C ARG A 291 -6.77 5.41 -24.45
N LEU A 292 -7.23 4.19 -24.33
CA LEU A 292 -6.50 3.02 -23.85
C LEU A 292 -6.57 1.94 -24.92
N SER A 293 -5.44 1.30 -25.21
CA SER A 293 -5.45 0.06 -26.00
C SER A 293 -5.82 -1.07 -25.05
N VAL A 294 -6.98 -1.70 -25.24
CA VAL A 294 -7.50 -2.75 -24.38
C VAL A 294 -7.35 -4.09 -25.08
N LEU A 295 -6.47 -4.94 -24.54
CA LEU A 295 -6.31 -6.32 -24.97
C LEU A 295 -7.24 -7.19 -24.10
N ILE A 296 -8.19 -7.88 -24.72
CA ILE A 296 -9.20 -8.70 -24.05
C ILE A 296 -8.88 -10.16 -24.34
N LEU A 297 -8.58 -10.93 -23.30
CA LEU A 297 -8.47 -12.38 -23.35
C LEU A 297 -9.86 -12.95 -23.17
N LYS A 298 -10.29 -13.82 -24.09
CA LYS A 298 -11.63 -14.41 -24.05
C LYS A 298 -11.77 -15.41 -22.90
N GLU A 299 -13.01 -15.80 -22.65
CA GLU A 299 -13.40 -16.80 -21.65
C GLU A 299 -12.60 -18.10 -21.80
N GLY A 300 -12.28 -18.75 -20.68
CA GLY A 300 -11.49 -19.99 -20.65
C GLY A 300 -9.99 -19.81 -20.92
N LYS A 301 -9.46 -18.58 -20.97
CA LYS A 301 -8.04 -18.28 -21.23
C LYS A 301 -7.26 -17.82 -20.00
N LEU A 302 -7.57 -18.42 -18.85
CA LEU A 302 -6.94 -18.09 -17.57
C LEU A 302 -5.41 -18.28 -17.61
N GLU A 303 -4.90 -19.39 -18.17
CA GLU A 303 -3.46 -19.64 -18.32
C GLU A 303 -2.75 -18.58 -19.18
N LEU A 304 -3.43 -18.12 -20.24
CA LEU A 304 -2.92 -17.05 -21.08
C LEU A 304 -2.90 -15.73 -20.30
N ALA A 305 -3.94 -15.43 -19.52
CA ALA A 305 -4.01 -14.24 -18.66
C ALA A 305 -2.86 -14.19 -17.65
N TYR A 306 -2.59 -15.32 -17.04
CA TYR A 306 -1.46 -15.55 -16.17
C TYR A 306 -0.09 -15.39 -16.87
N THR A 307 0.02 -15.83 -18.12
CA THR A 307 1.21 -15.63 -18.96
C THR A 307 1.41 -14.15 -19.32
N PHE A 308 0.32 -13.42 -19.57
CA PHE A 308 0.37 -11.97 -19.76
C PHE A 308 0.78 -11.26 -18.47
N PHE A 309 0.24 -11.64 -17.31
CA PHE A 309 0.63 -11.06 -16.03
C PHE A 309 2.12 -11.19 -15.74
N SER A 310 2.72 -12.36 -16.00
CA SER A 310 4.14 -12.59 -15.71
C SER A 310 5.09 -11.85 -16.66
N ASN A 311 4.65 -11.60 -17.90
CA ASN A 311 5.53 -11.09 -18.96
C ASN A 311 5.27 -9.64 -19.35
N VAL A 312 4.05 -9.14 -19.16
CA VAL A 312 3.66 -7.78 -19.50
C VAL A 312 3.60 -6.94 -18.24
N ASN A 313 4.66 -6.15 -18.05
CA ASN A 313 4.65 -5.01 -17.14
C ASN A 313 5.31 -3.84 -17.88
N SER A 314 4.51 -3.21 -18.75
CA SER A 314 5.05 -2.38 -19.83
C SER A 314 5.35 -0.94 -19.43
N LYS A 315 4.86 -0.46 -18.27
CA LYS A 315 5.14 0.87 -17.68
C LYS A 315 4.56 0.95 -16.25
N GLY A 316 5.40 0.84 -15.23
CA GLY A 316 4.97 0.90 -13.82
C GLY A 316 6.02 0.36 -12.86
N VAL A 317 5.60 0.05 -11.62
CA VAL A 317 6.45 -0.65 -10.64
C VAL A 317 6.58 -2.11 -11.10
N ALA A 318 7.81 -2.60 -11.26
CA ALA A 318 8.07 -3.99 -11.66
C ALA A 318 7.42 -4.99 -10.67
N LEU A 319 7.08 -6.18 -11.16
CA LEU A 319 6.68 -7.29 -10.29
C LEU A 319 7.94 -7.88 -9.66
N SER A 320 7.88 -8.16 -8.35
CA SER A 320 8.92 -8.92 -7.66
C SER A 320 8.79 -10.41 -7.97
N ASP A 321 9.86 -11.17 -7.76
CA ASP A 321 9.81 -12.64 -7.89
C ASP A 321 8.75 -13.25 -6.96
N LEU A 322 8.49 -12.63 -5.80
CA LEU A 322 7.46 -13.06 -4.85
C LEU A 322 6.04 -12.82 -5.37
N ASP A 323 5.80 -11.73 -6.10
CA ASP A 323 4.51 -11.49 -6.78
C ASP A 323 4.27 -12.54 -7.88
N LEU A 324 5.33 -12.87 -8.63
CA LEU A 324 5.27 -13.86 -9.70
C LEU A 324 5.08 -15.27 -9.15
N LEU A 325 5.76 -15.63 -8.06
CA LEU A 325 5.60 -16.92 -7.39
C LEU A 325 4.19 -17.09 -6.83
N LYS A 326 3.61 -16.04 -6.23
CA LYS A 326 2.21 -16.06 -5.80
C LYS A 326 1.29 -16.43 -6.97
N ALA A 327 1.38 -15.67 -8.07
CA ALA A 327 0.54 -15.90 -9.24
C ALA A 327 0.80 -17.24 -9.93
N HIS A 328 2.03 -17.75 -9.87
CA HIS A 328 2.38 -19.07 -10.38
C HIS A 328 1.72 -20.18 -9.54
N HIS A 329 1.85 -20.10 -8.22
CA HIS A 329 1.40 -21.17 -7.33
C HIS A 329 -0.11 -21.21 -7.10
N LEU A 330 -0.80 -20.07 -7.17
CA LEU A 330 -2.28 -20.04 -7.09
C LEU A 330 -2.96 -20.84 -8.22
N ARG A 331 -2.29 -21.07 -9.37
CA ARG A 331 -2.84 -21.84 -10.51
C ARG A 331 -3.04 -23.32 -10.22
N PHE A 332 -2.29 -23.83 -9.24
CA PHE A 332 -2.34 -25.25 -8.86
C PHE A 332 -3.42 -25.51 -7.79
N LEU A 333 -4.20 -24.49 -7.42
CA LEU A 333 -5.29 -24.61 -6.47
C LEU A 333 -6.62 -24.76 -7.23
N GLU A 334 -7.41 -25.76 -6.83
CA GLU A 334 -8.70 -26.04 -7.46
C GLU A 334 -9.88 -25.36 -6.72
N ASN A 335 -9.70 -25.03 -5.44
CA ASN A 335 -10.75 -24.47 -4.59
C ASN A 335 -10.66 -22.93 -4.54
N GLU A 336 -11.69 -22.25 -5.03
CA GLU A 336 -11.73 -20.77 -5.09
C GLU A 336 -11.63 -20.12 -3.70
N VAL A 337 -12.41 -20.60 -2.72
CA VAL A 337 -12.41 -20.06 -1.35
C VAL A 337 -11.03 -20.22 -0.69
N GLN A 338 -10.38 -21.36 -0.91
CA GLN A 338 -9.02 -21.59 -0.43
C GLN A 338 -8.02 -20.68 -1.14
N THR A 339 -8.19 -20.48 -2.45
CA THR A 339 -7.33 -19.63 -3.29
C THR A 339 -7.39 -18.18 -2.80
N GLU A 340 -8.58 -17.64 -2.58
CA GLU A 340 -8.80 -16.32 -1.99
C GLU A 340 -8.10 -16.21 -0.63
N TRP A 341 -8.32 -17.17 0.27
CA TRP A 341 -7.74 -17.17 1.61
C TRP A 341 -6.20 -17.21 1.59
N ILE A 342 -5.61 -18.07 0.75
CA ILE A 342 -4.15 -18.18 0.57
C ILE A 342 -3.60 -16.87 -0.01
N ALA A 343 -4.26 -16.31 -1.02
CA ALA A 343 -3.84 -15.09 -1.68
C ALA A 343 -3.88 -13.89 -0.72
N GLU A 344 -4.92 -13.79 0.12
CA GLU A 344 -5.02 -12.80 1.18
C GLU A 344 -3.92 -12.97 2.23
N ASN A 345 -3.65 -14.21 2.66
CA ASN A 345 -2.62 -14.48 3.66
C ASN A 345 -1.22 -14.12 3.14
N TRP A 346 -0.90 -14.53 1.91
CA TRP A 346 0.35 -14.15 1.25
C TRP A 346 0.48 -12.63 1.11
N ASN A 347 -0.61 -11.96 0.73
CA ASN A 347 -0.65 -10.51 0.67
C ASN A 347 -0.36 -9.88 2.04
N LYS A 348 -0.88 -10.43 3.14
CA LYS A 348 -0.56 -9.95 4.51
C LYS A 348 0.93 -10.16 4.84
N THR A 349 1.51 -11.30 4.47
CA THR A 349 2.94 -11.56 4.65
C THR A 349 3.81 -10.58 3.85
N LEU A 350 3.52 -10.37 2.55
CA LEU A 350 4.24 -9.40 1.73
C LEU A 350 4.15 -7.96 2.25
N LEU A 351 3.15 -7.62 3.04
CA LEU A 351 3.01 -6.28 3.61
C LEU A 351 3.81 -6.13 4.90
N ASN A 352 3.67 -7.11 5.79
CA ASN A 352 4.22 -7.00 7.15
C ASN A 352 5.68 -7.49 7.23
N GLU A 353 6.08 -8.38 6.33
CA GLU A 353 7.26 -9.24 6.49
C GLU A 353 8.01 -9.43 5.16
N TYR A 354 7.94 -8.43 4.26
CA TYR A 354 8.56 -8.50 2.93
C TYR A 354 10.06 -8.74 3.02
N GLU A 355 10.77 -8.00 3.87
CA GLU A 355 12.23 -8.07 3.98
C GLU A 355 12.65 -9.43 4.52
N GLU A 356 11.96 -9.95 5.55
CA GLU A 356 12.21 -11.27 6.11
C GLU A 356 11.91 -12.38 5.11
N LEU A 357 10.80 -12.28 4.37
CA LEU A 357 10.44 -13.25 3.33
C LEU A 357 11.44 -13.22 2.17
N ASN A 358 11.84 -12.03 1.73
CA ASN A 358 12.83 -11.86 0.67
C ASN A 358 14.21 -12.35 1.11
N ASP A 359 14.63 -12.07 2.34
CA ASP A 359 15.88 -12.61 2.89
C ASP A 359 15.83 -14.14 2.99
N THR A 360 14.69 -14.69 3.42
CA THR A 360 14.51 -16.14 3.53
C THR A 360 14.61 -16.83 2.17
N LEU A 361 13.76 -16.47 1.21
CA LEU A 361 13.66 -17.15 -0.09
C LEU A 361 14.74 -16.65 -1.06
N SER A 362 14.79 -15.35 -1.34
CA SER A 362 15.62 -14.76 -2.41
C SER A 362 17.09 -14.58 -2.04
N THR A 363 17.44 -14.60 -0.75
CA THR A 363 18.84 -14.45 -0.31
C THR A 363 19.40 -15.76 0.23
N HIS A 364 18.85 -16.27 1.32
CA HIS A 364 19.47 -17.35 2.09
C HIS A 364 19.17 -18.73 1.50
N LEU A 365 17.90 -19.11 1.35
CA LEU A 365 17.56 -20.42 0.81
C LEU A 365 17.92 -20.55 -0.67
N LEU A 366 17.69 -19.54 -1.51
CA LEU A 366 18.14 -19.56 -2.92
C LEU A 366 19.64 -19.87 -3.02
N ARG A 367 20.46 -19.18 -2.23
CA ARG A 367 21.91 -19.37 -2.20
C ARG A 367 22.29 -20.75 -1.67
N LEU A 368 21.66 -21.20 -0.58
CA LEU A 368 21.91 -22.52 0.00
C LEU A 368 21.55 -23.65 -0.96
N ARG A 369 20.43 -23.53 -1.69
CA ARG A 369 20.00 -24.49 -2.73
C ARG A 369 20.98 -24.53 -3.91
N ALA A 370 21.48 -23.39 -4.34
CA ALA A 370 22.53 -23.34 -5.37
C ALA A 370 23.84 -23.99 -4.89
N TRP A 371 24.28 -23.66 -3.67
CA TRP A 371 25.51 -24.21 -3.09
C TRP A 371 25.41 -25.71 -2.81
N PHE A 372 24.24 -26.22 -2.45
CA PHE A 372 23.98 -27.65 -2.31
C PHE A 372 24.26 -28.40 -3.63
N ARG A 373 24.02 -27.74 -4.77
CA ARG A 373 24.31 -28.24 -6.12
C ARG A 373 25.70 -27.82 -6.64
N LYS A 374 26.56 -27.25 -5.79
CA LYS A 374 27.90 -26.72 -6.15
C LYS A 374 27.86 -25.68 -7.28
N GLN A 375 26.82 -24.86 -7.28
CA GLN A 375 26.63 -23.77 -8.24
C GLN A 375 26.48 -22.44 -7.51
N LEU A 376 26.84 -21.35 -8.18
CA LEU A 376 26.44 -20.01 -7.76
C LEU A 376 24.99 -19.77 -8.21
N SER A 377 24.25 -18.92 -7.50
CA SER A 377 22.94 -18.48 -7.97
C SER A 377 23.08 -17.83 -9.35
N ASP A 378 22.11 -18.10 -10.24
CA ASP A 378 22.19 -17.65 -11.62
C ASP A 378 22.16 -16.11 -11.69
N THR A 379 23.29 -15.52 -12.05
CA THR A 379 23.43 -14.07 -12.21
C THR A 379 22.86 -13.56 -13.54
N HIS A 380 22.49 -14.45 -14.46
CA HIS A 380 21.93 -14.10 -15.76
C HIS A 380 20.40 -14.13 -15.78
N SER A 381 19.77 -14.87 -14.86
CA SER A 381 18.32 -14.86 -14.73
C SER A 381 17.83 -13.48 -14.27
N LYS A 382 16.75 -13.03 -14.90
CA LYS A 382 16.00 -11.83 -14.50
C LYS A 382 15.20 -12.08 -13.22
N HIS A 383 14.83 -13.34 -12.96
CA HIS A 383 13.93 -13.77 -11.88
C HIS A 383 14.45 -15.06 -11.22
N PRO A 384 15.64 -15.04 -10.57
CA PRO A 384 16.30 -16.24 -10.08
C PRO A 384 15.53 -16.93 -8.94
N THR A 385 14.79 -16.18 -8.12
CA THR A 385 13.96 -16.77 -7.07
C THR A 385 12.74 -17.45 -7.70
N LEU A 386 12.11 -16.83 -8.71
CA LEU A 386 11.02 -17.47 -9.45
C LEU A 386 11.46 -18.79 -10.07
N ASP A 387 12.61 -18.81 -10.75
CA ASP A 387 13.12 -19.99 -11.43
C ASP A 387 13.39 -21.15 -10.45
N GLU A 388 13.91 -20.86 -9.26
CA GLU A 388 14.24 -21.88 -8.27
C GLU A 388 13.00 -22.47 -7.58
N TYR A 389 11.97 -21.65 -7.36
CA TYR A 389 10.78 -22.01 -6.57
C TYR A 389 9.51 -22.23 -7.38
N SER A 390 9.58 -22.13 -8.71
CA SER A 390 8.48 -22.56 -9.59
C SER A 390 8.18 -24.05 -9.42
N ALA A 391 6.93 -24.41 -9.64
CA ALA A 391 6.48 -25.79 -9.54
C ALA A 391 7.27 -26.68 -10.52
N SER A 392 7.76 -27.80 -10.00
CA SER A 392 8.49 -28.79 -10.76
C SER A 392 7.51 -29.71 -11.48
N PRO A 393 7.79 -30.11 -12.73
CA PRO A 393 6.93 -31.04 -13.45
C PRO A 393 6.78 -32.36 -12.69
N GLU A 394 5.54 -32.79 -12.48
CA GLU A 394 5.21 -34.10 -11.89
C GLU A 394 4.78 -35.08 -12.98
N ILE A 395 5.20 -36.34 -12.86
CA ILE A 395 4.68 -37.42 -13.69
C ILE A 395 3.45 -37.98 -12.97
N GLU A 396 2.27 -37.68 -13.49
CA GLU A 396 0.97 -38.00 -12.87
C GLU A 396 0.83 -39.49 -12.49
N SER A 397 1.35 -40.39 -13.33
CA SER A 397 1.29 -41.83 -13.10
C SER A 397 2.14 -42.33 -11.92
N ILE A 398 3.03 -41.50 -11.37
CA ILE A 398 3.97 -41.87 -10.28
C ILE A 398 3.82 -40.91 -9.09
N ARG A 399 2.67 -40.25 -8.94
CA ARG A 399 2.45 -39.30 -7.85
C ARG A 399 2.49 -40.01 -6.50
N THR A 400 3.62 -39.91 -5.79
CA THR A 400 3.77 -40.45 -4.43
C THR A 400 3.54 -39.34 -3.41
N SER A 401 2.60 -39.55 -2.49
CA SER A 401 2.13 -38.56 -1.51
C SER A 401 3.11 -38.19 -0.39
N ASN A 402 4.33 -38.74 -0.38
CA ASN A 402 5.27 -38.58 0.72
C ASN A 402 6.44 -37.67 0.35
N LEU A 403 6.13 -36.42 0.01
CA LEU A 403 7.16 -35.37 -0.06
C LEU A 403 7.67 -35.14 1.37
N LYS A 404 8.94 -35.46 1.61
CA LYS A 404 9.60 -35.11 2.86
C LYS A 404 9.91 -33.62 2.81
N GLU A 405 9.40 -32.86 3.78
CA GLU A 405 9.72 -31.44 3.94
C GLU A 405 11.22 -31.28 4.17
N ASP A 406 11.92 -30.78 3.16
CA ASP A 406 13.35 -30.51 3.17
C ASP A 406 13.61 -29.16 2.48
N PRO A 407 14.43 -28.25 3.06
CA PRO A 407 14.63 -26.91 2.49
C PRO A 407 15.26 -26.93 1.10
N TYR A 408 15.87 -28.05 0.67
CA TYR A 408 16.52 -28.21 -0.63
C TYR A 408 15.66 -28.96 -1.66
N SER A 409 14.47 -29.43 -1.26
CA SER A 409 13.54 -30.18 -2.10
C SER A 409 12.92 -29.35 -3.24
N LYS A 410 12.49 -30.01 -4.31
CA LYS A 410 11.73 -29.37 -5.39
C LYS A 410 10.30 -29.04 -4.91
N ILE A 411 9.73 -27.98 -5.47
CA ILE A 411 8.39 -27.51 -5.12
C ILE A 411 7.38 -28.13 -6.08
N SER A 412 6.33 -28.80 -5.57
CA SER A 412 5.25 -29.39 -6.39
C SER A 412 4.24 -28.38 -6.93
N GLY A 413 4.11 -27.21 -6.29
CA GLY A 413 3.13 -26.18 -6.65
C GLY A 413 2.04 -26.01 -5.59
N GLY A 414 1.17 -25.02 -5.76
CA GLY A 414 -0.04 -24.86 -4.95
C GLY A 414 0.23 -24.69 -3.47
N GLU A 415 -0.56 -25.37 -2.63
CA GLU A 415 -0.48 -25.30 -1.17
C GLU A 415 0.91 -25.62 -0.64
N HIS A 416 1.63 -26.57 -1.25
CA HIS A 416 2.97 -26.96 -0.81
C HIS A 416 3.94 -25.79 -0.82
N PHE A 417 3.89 -24.92 -1.84
CA PHE A 417 4.76 -23.73 -1.88
C PHE A 417 4.46 -22.74 -0.75
N PHE A 418 3.17 -22.48 -0.50
CA PHE A 418 2.76 -21.55 0.54
C PHE A 418 3.12 -22.07 1.93
N SER A 419 2.88 -23.36 2.19
CA SER A 419 3.27 -24.03 3.43
C SER A 419 4.79 -24.06 3.63
N TYR A 420 5.55 -24.43 2.58
CA TYR A 420 7.02 -24.36 2.57
C TYR A 420 7.50 -22.96 2.96
N THR A 421 6.95 -21.94 2.31
CA THR A 421 7.37 -20.55 2.51
C THR A 421 7.06 -20.06 3.92
N SER A 422 5.85 -20.29 4.41
CA SER A 422 5.46 -19.91 5.77
C SER A 422 6.31 -20.61 6.82
N GLN A 423 6.57 -21.91 6.66
CA GLN A 423 7.42 -22.68 7.57
C GLN A 423 8.82 -22.09 7.67
N TYR A 424 9.51 -21.90 6.54
CA TYR A 424 10.90 -21.42 6.58
C TYR A 424 11.02 -19.94 6.93
N LEU A 425 9.98 -19.13 6.67
CA LEU A 425 9.91 -17.74 7.15
C LEU A 425 9.89 -17.69 8.68
N GLU A 426 9.05 -18.50 9.33
CA GLU A 426 9.01 -18.55 10.80
C GLU A 426 10.34 -19.05 11.39
N ILE A 427 10.91 -20.11 10.81
CA ILE A 427 12.23 -20.63 11.23
C ILE A 427 13.31 -19.54 11.06
N TYR A 428 13.28 -18.79 9.97
CA TYR A 428 14.24 -17.70 9.74
C TYR A 428 14.08 -16.55 10.73
N LYS A 429 12.85 -16.16 11.07
CA LYS A 429 12.58 -15.13 12.10
C LYS A 429 13.13 -15.55 13.47
N GLU A 430 12.92 -16.79 13.87
CA GLU A 430 13.50 -17.31 15.11
C GLU A 430 15.03 -17.28 15.09
N PHE A 431 15.61 -17.65 13.95
CA PHE A 431 17.06 -17.68 13.74
C PHE A 431 17.70 -16.28 13.80
N ILE A 432 17.15 -15.28 13.10
CA ILE A 432 17.71 -13.92 13.15
C ILE A 432 17.52 -13.24 14.50
N SER A 433 16.57 -13.72 15.30
CA SER A 433 16.30 -13.24 16.65
C SER A 433 17.27 -13.81 17.70
N THR A 434 18.14 -14.77 17.32
CA THR A 434 19.10 -15.28 18.29
C THR A 434 20.20 -14.24 18.60
N PRO A 435 20.75 -14.23 19.83
CA PRO A 435 21.84 -13.32 20.18
C PRO A 435 23.04 -13.42 19.23
N GLU A 436 23.38 -14.65 18.80
CA GLU A 436 24.51 -14.92 17.92
C GLU A 436 24.38 -14.18 16.58
N ILE A 437 23.22 -14.28 15.93
CA ILE A 437 22.97 -13.68 14.62
C ILE A 437 22.74 -12.18 14.72
N SER A 438 22.02 -11.72 15.75
CA SER A 438 21.80 -10.29 15.98
C SER A 438 23.13 -9.54 16.26
N SER A 439 24.02 -10.10 17.08
CA SER A 439 25.36 -9.57 17.34
C SER A 439 26.24 -9.59 16.08
N LEU A 440 26.20 -10.66 15.28
CA LEU A 440 26.93 -10.73 14.01
C LEU A 440 26.52 -9.61 13.05
N ARG A 441 25.21 -9.43 12.85
CA ARG A 441 24.64 -8.40 11.96
C ARG A 441 24.94 -6.98 12.45
N GLY A 442 25.02 -6.78 13.78
CA GLY A 442 25.38 -5.49 14.37
C GLY A 442 26.87 -5.17 14.24
N THR A 443 27.73 -6.13 14.61
CA THR A 443 29.18 -5.90 14.76
C THR A 443 29.92 -5.80 13.43
N LEU A 444 29.54 -6.60 12.43
CA LEU A 444 30.13 -6.54 11.08
C LEU A 444 29.46 -5.51 10.15
N LYS A 445 28.56 -4.68 10.69
CA LYS A 445 27.88 -3.64 9.91
C LYS A 445 28.86 -2.52 9.53
N GLY A 446 28.95 -2.23 8.23
CA GLY A 446 29.78 -1.16 7.68
C GLY A 446 31.09 -1.62 7.04
N GLU A 447 31.74 -0.68 6.34
CA GLU A 447 32.85 -0.95 5.42
C GLU A 447 32.54 -2.10 4.45
N THR A 448 33.54 -2.92 4.12
CA THR A 448 33.38 -4.11 3.26
C THR A 448 33.17 -5.39 4.07
N HIS A 449 33.02 -5.31 5.39
CA HIS A 449 32.81 -6.46 6.27
C HIS A 449 31.41 -7.03 6.12
N ASP A 450 30.42 -6.17 5.89
CA ASP A 450 29.02 -6.54 5.71
C ASP A 450 28.79 -7.54 4.56
N ARG A 451 29.68 -7.54 3.56
CA ARG A 451 29.67 -8.53 2.46
C ARG A 451 29.90 -9.96 2.94
N TYR A 452 30.60 -10.15 4.07
CA TYR A 452 30.80 -11.44 4.70
C TYR A 452 29.62 -11.83 5.59
N THR A 453 28.97 -10.86 6.25
CA THR A 453 27.80 -11.07 7.11
C THR A 453 26.74 -11.91 6.40
N SER A 454 26.30 -11.51 5.20
CA SER A 454 25.25 -12.24 4.47
C SER A 454 25.62 -13.70 4.18
N VAL A 455 26.89 -13.96 3.83
CA VAL A 455 27.41 -15.32 3.53
C VAL A 455 27.47 -16.17 4.79
N ILE A 456 28.01 -15.61 5.89
CA ILE A 456 28.09 -16.29 7.19
C ILE A 456 26.68 -16.60 7.70
N VAL A 457 25.75 -15.65 7.61
CA VAL A 457 24.35 -15.84 7.99
C VAL A 457 23.70 -16.97 7.20
N SER A 458 24.02 -17.14 5.91
CA SER A 458 23.47 -18.24 5.11
C SER A 458 23.97 -19.60 5.60
N LEU A 459 25.27 -19.74 5.85
CA LEU A 459 25.84 -20.99 6.35
C LEU A 459 25.38 -21.31 7.78
N ALA A 460 25.30 -20.29 8.63
CA ALA A 460 24.74 -20.43 9.98
C ALA A 460 23.24 -20.78 9.93
N PHE A 461 22.49 -20.27 8.96
CA PHE A 461 21.10 -20.66 8.75
C PHE A 461 20.99 -22.12 8.31
N ALA A 462 21.87 -22.61 7.43
CA ALA A 462 21.92 -24.03 7.07
C ALA A 462 22.21 -24.93 8.29
N TYR A 463 23.09 -24.48 9.20
CA TYR A 463 23.32 -25.15 10.48
C TYR A 463 22.05 -25.14 11.35
N TYR A 464 21.40 -23.99 11.48
CA TYR A 464 20.18 -23.83 12.26
C TYR A 464 19.03 -24.69 11.73
N LEU A 465 18.86 -24.78 10.40
CA LEU A 465 17.85 -25.63 9.76
C LEU A 465 18.01 -27.11 10.14
N LYS A 466 19.24 -27.57 10.43
CA LYS A 466 19.51 -28.97 10.76
C LYS A 466 19.58 -29.23 12.27
N PHE A 467 20.21 -28.35 13.03
CA PHE A 467 20.56 -28.57 14.45
C PHE A 467 19.89 -27.58 15.42
N GLY A 468 19.15 -26.59 14.91
CA GLY A 468 18.53 -25.53 15.71
C GLY A 468 19.57 -24.68 16.45
N LYS A 469 19.26 -24.36 17.72
CA LYS A 469 20.08 -23.49 18.58
C LYS A 469 21.26 -24.20 19.24
N ALA A 470 21.33 -25.53 19.16
CA ALA A 470 22.35 -26.31 19.84
C ALA A 470 23.74 -25.91 19.35
N PHE A 471 24.61 -25.45 20.25
CA PHE A 471 25.99 -25.03 19.95
C PHE A 471 26.12 -24.01 18.80
N LEU A 472 25.13 -23.12 18.65
CA LEU A 472 25.11 -22.16 17.54
C LEU A 472 26.28 -21.17 17.60
N ALA A 473 26.71 -20.76 18.79
CA ALA A 473 27.85 -19.85 18.96
C ALA A 473 29.17 -20.51 18.49
N GLU A 474 29.39 -21.77 18.89
CA GLU A 474 30.54 -22.59 18.48
C GLU A 474 30.53 -22.87 16.97
N ALA A 475 29.38 -23.24 16.42
CA ALA A 475 29.21 -23.45 14.99
C ALA A 475 29.48 -22.15 14.20
N MET A 476 28.96 -21.02 14.68
CA MET A 476 29.20 -19.72 14.06
C MET A 476 30.67 -19.33 14.12
N PHE A 477 31.37 -19.56 15.24
CA PHE A 477 32.81 -19.36 15.35
C PHE A 477 33.58 -20.15 14.29
N ALA A 478 33.28 -21.45 14.15
CA ALA A 478 33.94 -22.30 13.16
C ALA A 478 33.65 -21.85 11.71
N ILE A 479 32.41 -21.47 11.40
CA ILE A 479 32.01 -20.95 10.09
C ILE A 479 32.73 -19.63 9.79
N ILE A 480 32.75 -18.69 10.75
CA ILE A 480 33.42 -17.40 10.62
C ILE A 480 34.91 -17.61 10.37
N GLY A 481 35.57 -18.48 11.14
CA GLY A 481 36.99 -18.78 10.96
C GLY A 481 37.30 -19.23 9.53
N ASN A 482 36.50 -20.17 8.99
CA ASN A 482 36.70 -20.65 7.63
C ASN A 482 36.49 -19.58 6.56
N ILE A 483 35.42 -18.80 6.66
CA ILE A 483 35.08 -17.78 5.66
C ILE A 483 36.05 -16.58 5.75
N SER A 484 36.53 -16.27 6.95
CA SER A 484 37.50 -15.19 7.22
C SER A 484 38.86 -15.43 6.55
N GLN A 485 39.23 -16.69 6.29
CA GLN A 485 40.45 -17.03 5.54
C GLN A 485 40.50 -16.32 4.17
N HIS A 486 39.35 -16.17 3.51
CA HIS A 486 39.26 -15.41 2.27
C HIS A 486 39.58 -13.92 2.49
N ARG A 487 39.10 -13.32 3.58
CA ARG A 487 39.34 -11.90 3.90
C ARG A 487 40.80 -11.59 4.14
N TYR A 488 41.53 -12.52 4.75
CA TYR A 488 42.95 -12.36 5.02
C TYR A 488 43.82 -12.50 3.77
N LYS A 489 43.36 -13.27 2.77
CA LYS A 489 44.10 -13.48 1.51
C LYS A 489 43.69 -12.53 0.38
N LYS A 490 42.41 -12.19 0.26
CA LYS A 490 41.83 -11.53 -0.91
C LYS A 490 40.96 -10.33 -0.55
N SER A 491 40.76 -9.44 -1.51
CA SER A 491 39.82 -8.33 -1.38
C SER A 491 38.38 -8.81 -1.30
N ALA A 492 37.54 -8.04 -0.61
CA ALA A 492 36.15 -8.37 -0.28
C ALA A 492 35.18 -8.19 -1.48
N VAL A 493 35.42 -8.88 -2.59
CA VAL A 493 34.52 -8.87 -3.77
C VAL A 493 33.37 -9.85 -3.54
N LYS A 494 32.12 -9.38 -3.61
CA LYS A 494 30.92 -10.18 -3.27
C LYS A 494 30.90 -11.57 -3.93
N LYS A 495 31.11 -11.62 -5.25
CA LYS A 495 31.12 -12.86 -6.04
C LYS A 495 32.23 -13.83 -5.62
N GLU A 496 33.41 -13.31 -5.25
CA GLU A 496 34.52 -14.14 -4.79
C GLU A 496 34.29 -14.69 -3.39
N ILE A 497 33.63 -13.93 -2.51
CA ILE A 497 33.24 -14.40 -1.17
C ILE A 497 32.20 -15.53 -1.29
N GLU A 498 31.17 -15.34 -2.12
CA GLU A 498 30.17 -16.38 -2.37
C GLU A 498 30.79 -17.63 -3.01
N LYS A 499 31.73 -17.47 -3.95
CA LYS A 499 32.48 -18.58 -4.53
C LYS A 499 33.33 -19.30 -3.49
N ALA A 500 34.01 -18.57 -2.61
CA ALA A 500 34.81 -19.14 -1.54
C ALA A 500 33.95 -19.97 -0.57
N ALA A 501 32.77 -19.45 -0.19
CA ALA A 501 31.80 -20.15 0.66
C ALA A 501 31.21 -21.40 -0.01
N MET A 502 30.90 -21.33 -1.30
CA MET A 502 30.45 -22.50 -2.06
C MET A 502 31.52 -23.60 -2.13
N SER A 503 32.79 -23.20 -2.27
CA SER A 503 33.93 -24.11 -2.37
C SER A 503 34.51 -24.58 -1.02
N SER A 504 34.05 -24.04 0.11
CA SER A 504 34.60 -24.38 1.44
C SER A 504 34.06 -25.69 2.02
N ASP A 505 33.14 -26.35 1.32
CA ASP A 505 32.44 -27.57 1.73
C ASP A 505 31.64 -27.47 3.04
N ILE A 506 31.60 -26.32 3.71
CA ILE A 506 30.88 -26.12 4.98
C ILE A 506 29.44 -26.62 4.89
N LEU A 507 28.70 -26.25 3.83
CA LEU A 507 27.32 -26.72 3.66
C LEU A 507 27.24 -28.25 3.58
N PHE A 508 28.15 -28.88 2.86
CA PHE A 508 28.21 -30.33 2.76
C PHE A 508 28.54 -31.00 4.10
N MET A 509 29.48 -30.42 4.87
CA MET A 509 29.83 -30.85 6.22
C MET A 509 28.60 -30.78 7.15
N ILE A 510 27.84 -29.67 7.10
CA ILE A 510 26.59 -29.56 7.86
C ILE A 510 25.64 -30.68 7.45
N MET A 511 25.43 -30.90 6.15
CA MET A 511 24.48 -31.90 5.65
C MET A 511 24.86 -33.34 6.00
N GLN A 512 26.15 -33.67 6.09
CA GLN A 512 26.60 -35.02 6.48
C GLN A 512 26.73 -35.23 7.98
N ALA A 513 26.96 -34.18 8.77
CA ALA A 513 27.23 -34.33 10.19
C ALA A 513 26.05 -34.99 10.95
N PRO A 514 26.27 -36.05 11.73
CA PRO A 514 25.20 -36.69 12.51
C PRO A 514 24.80 -35.88 13.75
N ALA A 515 25.70 -35.02 14.26
CA ALA A 515 25.47 -34.15 15.40
C ALA A 515 26.34 -32.86 15.32
N PRO A 516 25.99 -31.80 16.07
CA PRO A 516 26.77 -30.56 16.15
C PRO A 516 28.28 -30.72 16.31
N SER A 517 28.70 -31.62 17.21
CA SER A 517 30.11 -31.82 17.55
C SER A 517 30.96 -32.28 16.36
N PHE A 518 30.41 -33.15 15.50
CA PHE A 518 31.10 -33.63 14.29
C PHE A 518 31.33 -32.49 13.30
N PHE A 519 30.30 -31.68 13.05
CA PHE A 519 30.41 -30.50 12.19
C PHE A 519 31.44 -29.51 12.74
N ILE A 520 31.33 -29.15 14.02
CA ILE A 520 32.20 -28.13 14.63
C ILE A 520 33.66 -28.59 14.59
N ALA A 521 33.96 -29.83 14.96
CA ALA A 521 35.32 -30.36 14.93
C ALA A 521 35.92 -30.39 13.52
N GLU A 522 35.15 -30.87 12.53
CA GLU A 522 35.61 -30.90 11.14
C GLU A 522 35.82 -29.47 10.59
N CYS A 523 34.90 -28.55 10.90
CA CYS A 523 34.96 -27.16 10.44
C CYS A 523 36.16 -26.43 11.04
N LEU A 524 36.43 -26.61 12.34
CA LEU A 524 37.62 -26.04 12.99
C LEU A 524 38.93 -26.57 12.37
N ASN A 525 39.01 -27.86 12.05
CA ASN A 525 40.19 -28.45 11.41
C ASN A 525 40.50 -27.87 10.01
N ASN A 526 39.52 -27.23 9.37
CA ASN A 526 39.67 -26.59 8.06
C ASN A 526 40.17 -25.14 8.15
N ILE A 527 40.31 -24.57 9.34
CA ILE A 527 40.91 -23.25 9.56
C ILE A 527 42.44 -23.41 9.46
N ARG A 528 43.05 -22.78 8.44
CA ARG A 528 44.50 -22.89 8.14
C ARG A 528 45.25 -21.58 8.30
N ILE A 529 44.54 -20.47 8.51
CA ILE A 529 45.14 -19.14 8.60
C ILE A 529 44.71 -18.55 9.92
N HIS A 530 45.68 -18.31 10.80
CA HIS A 530 45.45 -17.48 11.96
C HIS A 530 45.79 -16.02 11.62
N PRO A 531 44.93 -15.04 11.94
CA PRO A 531 45.17 -13.63 11.61
C PRO A 531 46.47 -13.08 12.17
N LEU A 532 46.87 -13.51 13.39
CA LEU A 532 48.10 -13.07 14.04
C LEU A 532 49.37 -13.68 13.43
N GLU A 533 49.26 -14.71 12.58
CA GLU A 533 50.38 -15.32 11.86
C GLU A 533 50.67 -14.62 10.52
N LEU A 534 49.84 -13.65 10.11
CA LEU A 534 50.02 -12.94 8.85
C LEU A 534 51.18 -11.94 8.94
N GLU A 535 52.10 -12.00 7.96
CA GLU A 535 53.21 -11.04 7.83
C GLU A 535 52.71 -9.58 7.78
N GLU A 536 51.53 -9.33 7.19
CA GLU A 536 50.89 -8.02 7.10
C GLU A 536 49.40 -8.05 7.49
N LEU A 537 49.13 -7.95 8.80
CA LEU A 537 47.80 -7.67 9.33
C LEU A 537 47.64 -6.16 9.60
N ASN A 538 47.26 -5.39 8.58
CA ASN A 538 47.06 -3.95 8.71
C ASN A 538 45.74 -3.46 8.06
N GLY A 539 45.42 -2.18 8.29
CA GLY A 539 44.31 -1.49 7.65
C GLY A 539 42.97 -2.21 7.80
N ILE A 540 42.33 -2.52 6.68
CA ILE A 540 40.98 -3.08 6.64
C ILE A 540 40.92 -4.57 7.05
N ARG A 541 42.06 -5.27 7.13
CA ARG A 541 42.13 -6.65 7.64
C ARG A 541 42.23 -6.65 9.16
N MET A 542 43.04 -5.75 9.72
CA MET A 542 43.13 -5.56 11.17
C MET A 542 41.79 -5.09 11.76
N ARG A 543 41.11 -4.13 11.12
CA ARG A 543 39.77 -3.71 11.55
C ARG A 543 38.75 -4.84 11.50
N TYR A 544 38.81 -5.70 10.47
CA TYR A 544 37.94 -6.87 10.41
C TYR A 544 38.17 -7.81 11.60
N TYR A 545 39.44 -8.09 11.90
CA TYR A 545 39.83 -8.91 13.03
C TYR A 545 39.37 -8.31 14.37
N GLN A 546 39.55 -7.00 14.58
CA GLN A 546 39.04 -6.31 15.77
C GLN A 546 37.52 -6.40 15.91
N ARG A 547 36.77 -6.30 14.80
CA ARG A 547 35.32 -6.54 14.84
C ARG A 547 34.96 -7.96 15.22
N LEU A 548 35.78 -8.95 14.85
CA LEU A 548 35.56 -10.33 15.31
C LEU A 548 35.86 -10.49 16.81
N GLN A 549 36.90 -9.81 17.33
CA GLN A 549 37.15 -9.74 18.78
C GLN A 549 35.92 -9.16 19.50
N ASP A 550 35.40 -8.02 19.04
CA ASP A 550 34.20 -7.39 19.61
C ASP A 550 32.98 -8.35 19.58
N LEU A 551 32.81 -9.08 18.48
CA LEU A 551 31.71 -10.02 18.30
C LEU A 551 31.79 -11.19 19.27
N PHE A 552 32.96 -11.83 19.38
CA PHE A 552 33.12 -12.96 20.27
C PHE A 552 33.08 -12.52 21.73
N GLY A 553 33.66 -11.37 22.08
CA GLY A 553 33.49 -10.71 23.40
C GLY A 553 32.02 -10.60 23.83
N GLN A 554 31.15 -10.13 22.93
CA GLN A 554 29.71 -10.04 23.21
C GLN A 554 29.02 -11.40 23.44
N LEU A 555 29.60 -12.48 22.92
CA LEU A 555 29.01 -13.82 22.94
C LEU A 555 29.66 -14.75 23.97
N GLU A 556 30.52 -14.25 24.87
CA GLU A 556 31.26 -15.05 25.85
C GLU A 556 30.41 -16.03 26.64
N SER A 557 29.35 -15.52 27.25
CA SER A 557 28.41 -16.34 28.03
C SER A 557 27.67 -17.42 27.23
N ARG A 558 27.78 -17.42 25.90
CA ARG A 558 27.10 -18.36 24.99
C ARG A 558 27.98 -19.53 24.59
N PHE A 559 29.30 -19.42 24.75
CA PHE A 559 30.21 -20.54 24.49
C PHE A 559 30.17 -21.53 25.65
N THR A 560 29.82 -22.77 25.33
CA THR A 560 29.63 -23.87 26.30
C THR A 560 30.73 -24.93 26.22
N VAL A 561 31.52 -24.91 25.15
CA VAL A 561 32.61 -25.87 24.93
C VAL A 561 33.94 -25.26 25.36
N ASN A 562 34.46 -25.71 26.52
CA ASN A 562 35.69 -25.17 27.13
C ASN A 562 36.88 -25.08 26.18
N THR A 563 37.10 -26.10 25.34
CA THR A 563 38.23 -26.09 24.39
C THR A 563 38.11 -24.97 23.36
N ILE A 564 36.89 -24.59 22.97
CA ILE A 564 36.66 -23.46 22.05
C ILE A 564 36.82 -22.14 22.80
N SER A 565 36.36 -22.05 24.04
CA SER A 565 36.60 -20.88 24.89
C SER A 565 38.09 -20.63 25.12
N GLU A 566 38.90 -21.68 25.32
CA GLU A 566 40.35 -21.59 25.43
C GLU A 566 41.00 -21.09 24.13
N ILE A 567 40.56 -21.60 22.97
CA ILE A 567 40.99 -21.10 21.66
C ILE A 567 40.65 -19.62 21.52
N LEU A 568 39.43 -19.21 21.84
CA LEU A 568 39.00 -17.80 21.78
C LEU A 568 39.82 -16.89 22.69
N CYS A 569 40.12 -17.31 23.93
CA CYS A 569 41.00 -16.57 24.83
C CYS A 569 42.39 -16.36 24.22
N ASN A 570 42.98 -17.43 23.67
CA ASN A 570 44.33 -17.39 23.12
C ASN A 570 44.41 -16.60 21.82
N GLU A 571 43.41 -16.79 20.95
CA GLU A 571 43.41 -16.24 19.60
C GLU A 571 42.91 -14.80 19.57
N TYR A 572 41.81 -14.49 20.27
CA TYR A 572 41.13 -13.19 20.19
C TYR A 572 41.32 -12.32 21.41
N ASN A 573 41.93 -12.82 22.50
CA ASN A 573 42.21 -12.09 23.74
C ASN A 573 41.05 -11.16 24.15
N TRP A 574 39.85 -11.73 24.08
CA TRP A 574 38.60 -11.11 24.49
C TRP A 574 38.57 -10.78 25.98
#